data_AF-A0A0M9FWQ3-F1
#
_entry.id   AF-A0A0M9FWQ3-F1
#
_cell.length_a   1.000
_cell.length_b   1.000
_cell.length_c   1.000
_cell.angle_alpha   90.00
_cell.angle_beta   90.00
_cell.angle_gamma   90.00
#
_symmetry.space_group_name_H-M   'P 1'
#
loop_
_entity.id
_entity.type
_entity.pdbx_description
1 polymer ?
#
loop_
_entity_poly.entity_id
_entity_poly.type
_entity_poly.pdbx_seq_one_letter_code
_entity_poly.pdbx_strand_id
1 'polypeptide(L)'
;MPSNKVLAISGAVVATAAIIGTVAVVRAQRKNNEEDDDVFSTPSSKVLQSKRQQPTAAQNAAPKASPKPAAVEPAATKEAPSAVEKVKVVDGPAKVEPKAPSEPVAPADAGISLLDEALNELEPAAPAAPPAPPAPESKIESKTAKPPTAVDFADRKAFNHLGIAMKVPNGWDVREELSPIPNVAMVTVWNPEFENFPNAEMPGAVPVIILSVEDIRGENLNLTEFKERSKDLSMQQMLMMTGGVVQPMVRKDSSVQEGPFRHILEYAQSMPPFFDLSVINLLEVRNGVAYVFQIMCNPKIMNEYRPIFLQLARDTLVTPMDSSALGFYRVHTGEVAVDIDTTWSWSYPSADETASSPFLAQFQLASTVKKEEVTLYEEDKVPVTEHKLRNKKTVDGVTICSAFDGAQEKKTLSYNNYVLVVRPQQKAISYLSETSLVRTIKSVAPSSEERRPKSGATFVTPEYGYQFDVVGGSRVVSTKLGNGTVVYAPQGIPADPSKAVSPEEQGPTVTIRIGKPETDPDCMGSIAEWRSRIEEEAANGSITSIQVVNLKGQECLTFMSKEMQEVSPNEKVEVRGKVFIFVRDGVTTLVRWESATGTWRKYERDMDAFLASFEFIEDSA
;
A
#
# COMPACT_ATOMS: atom_id res chain seq x y z
N MET A 1 -2.00 30.24 25.16
CA MET A 1 -2.13 28.79 25.44
C MET A 1 -3.28 28.25 24.61
N PRO A 2 -3.03 27.60 23.45
CA PRO A 2 -4.01 26.70 22.85
C PRO A 2 -4.08 25.41 23.69
N SER A 3 -5.27 24.82 23.83
CA SER A 3 -5.42 23.55 24.56
C SER A 3 -5.18 22.36 23.62
N ASN A 4 -4.13 21.58 23.90
CA ASN A 4 -3.94 20.25 23.29
C ASN A 4 -5.06 19.30 23.75
N LYS A 5 -6.18 19.31 23.03
CA LYS A 5 -7.12 18.19 22.98
C LYS A 5 -6.86 17.46 21.67
N VAL A 6 -6.03 16.42 21.73
CA VAL A 6 -6.02 15.39 20.70
C VAL A 6 -7.41 14.79 20.66
N LEU A 7 -8.17 15.06 19.59
CA LEU A 7 -9.44 14.39 19.38
C LEU A 7 -9.12 12.91 19.17
N ALA A 8 -9.57 12.04 20.07
CA ALA A 8 -9.36 10.61 19.90
C ALA A 8 -10.20 10.14 18.71
N ILE A 9 -9.56 9.91 17.56
CA ILE A 9 -10.19 9.36 16.35
C ILE A 9 -10.39 7.84 16.54
N SER A 10 -11.03 7.45 17.65
CA SER A 10 -11.35 6.06 18.02
C SER A 10 -12.67 5.56 17.40
N GLY A 11 -13.35 6.41 16.61
CA GLY A 11 -14.61 6.08 15.94
C GLY A 11 -14.56 6.03 14.42
N ALA A 12 -13.53 6.55 13.75
CA ALA A 12 -13.52 6.57 12.28
C ALA A 12 -13.34 5.16 11.70
N VAL A 13 -14.26 4.76 10.82
CA VAL A 13 -14.27 3.45 10.16
C VAL A 13 -13.42 3.56 8.89
N VAL A 14 -12.14 3.92 9.04
CA VAL A 14 -11.25 4.23 7.92
C VAL A 14 -10.96 2.93 7.15
N ALA A 15 -11.50 2.83 5.94
CA ALA A 15 -11.56 1.58 5.16
C ALA A 15 -10.24 1.23 4.44
N THR A 16 -9.12 1.34 5.16
CA THR A 16 -7.75 1.41 4.62
C THR A 16 -7.20 0.13 4.01
N ALA A 17 -6.59 0.26 2.83
CA ALA A 17 -5.88 -0.78 2.09
C ALA A 17 -4.67 -1.45 2.80
N ALA A 18 -4.17 -0.88 3.89
CA ALA A 18 -2.77 -1.00 4.27
C ALA A 18 -2.41 -2.27 5.06
N ILE A 19 -1.98 -3.32 4.35
CA ILE A 19 -1.18 -4.40 4.96
C ILE A 19 0.26 -3.90 5.16
N ILE A 20 0.43 -3.12 6.22
CA ILE A 20 1.66 -2.99 7.02
C ILE A 20 1.33 -3.58 8.41
N GLY A 21 2.31 -4.15 9.10
CA GLY A 21 2.10 -4.99 10.29
C GLY A 21 1.62 -4.26 11.55
N THR A 22 0.35 -3.83 11.58
CA THR A 22 -0.31 -3.24 12.77
C THR A 22 -1.77 -3.71 12.91
N VAL A 23 -2.08 -4.94 12.48
CA VAL A 23 -3.41 -5.55 12.69
C VAL A 23 -3.55 -5.96 14.15
N ALA A 24 -4.16 -5.10 14.95
CA ALA A 24 -4.39 -5.31 16.37
C ALA A 24 -5.46 -6.41 16.60
N VAL A 25 -5.06 -7.68 16.71
CA VAL A 25 -5.97 -8.83 16.85
C VAL A 25 -6.61 -8.88 18.25
N VAL A 26 -7.72 -8.16 18.43
CA VAL A 26 -8.49 -8.19 19.69
C VAL A 26 -9.25 -9.51 19.81
N ARG A 27 -8.77 -10.43 20.64
CA ARG A 27 -9.52 -11.65 21.02
C ARG A 27 -9.51 -11.87 22.53
N ALA A 28 -10.37 -11.14 23.23
CA ALA A 28 -10.48 -11.21 24.69
C ALA A 28 -11.03 -12.57 25.17
N GLN A 29 -10.20 -13.35 25.87
CA GLN A 29 -10.68 -14.38 26.80
C GLN A 29 -10.69 -13.80 28.22
N ARG A 30 -11.71 -14.15 29.02
CA ARG A 30 -11.84 -13.68 30.41
C ARG A 30 -10.98 -14.50 31.36
N LYS A 31 -10.45 -13.82 32.37
CA LYS A 31 -9.76 -14.36 33.55
C LYS A 31 -10.53 -15.50 34.23
N ASN A 32 -9.79 -16.38 34.89
CA ASN A 32 -9.95 -16.61 36.32
C ASN A 32 -8.72 -16.06 37.07
N ASN A 33 -8.88 -15.76 38.35
CA ASN A 33 -7.86 -15.25 39.28
C ASN A 33 -7.63 -16.33 40.36
N GLU A 34 -6.37 -16.52 40.77
CA GLU A 34 -5.87 -17.05 42.06
C GLU A 34 -4.36 -16.69 42.02
N GLU A 35 -3.91 -15.65 42.73
CA GLU A 35 -3.47 -15.65 44.15
C GLU A 35 -2.20 -16.48 44.39
N ASP A 36 -1.04 -15.81 44.49
CA ASP A 36 -0.15 -15.90 45.67
C ASP A 36 0.99 -14.84 45.68
N ASP A 37 1.45 -14.58 46.89
CA ASP A 37 2.18 -13.44 47.48
C ASP A 37 3.68 -13.19 47.13
N ASP A 38 4.25 -12.21 47.87
CA ASP A 38 5.66 -11.96 48.24
C ASP A 38 6.62 -11.19 47.28
N VAL A 39 7.67 -10.49 47.75
CA VAL A 39 7.78 -9.38 48.74
C VAL A 39 9.26 -8.93 48.87
N PHE A 40 9.51 -7.62 48.78
CA PHE A 40 10.69 -6.86 49.28
C PHE A 40 12.12 -6.99 48.67
N SER A 41 12.87 -5.89 48.86
CA SER A 41 14.34 -5.78 49.05
C SER A 41 15.32 -5.80 47.85
N THR A 42 15.59 -4.60 47.32
CA THR A 42 16.98 -4.09 47.18
C THR A 42 17.65 -3.98 48.58
N PRO A 43 19.00 -4.02 48.78
CA PRO A 43 19.93 -3.16 48.04
C PRO A 43 21.46 -3.51 47.94
N SER A 44 22.15 -2.69 47.13
CA SER A 44 23.51 -2.14 47.35
C SER A 44 24.81 -2.93 47.08
N SER A 45 25.55 -2.40 46.09
CA SER A 45 26.92 -1.86 46.24
C SER A 45 28.19 -2.74 46.06
N LYS A 46 29.20 -2.07 45.44
CA LYS A 46 30.67 -2.32 45.41
C LYS A 46 31.23 -3.43 44.48
N VAL A 47 32.48 -3.37 43.97
CA VAL A 47 33.38 -2.25 43.54
C VAL A 47 34.65 -2.79 42.82
N LEU A 48 35.32 -1.97 41.98
CA LEU A 48 36.68 -2.17 41.36
C LEU A 48 36.85 -3.33 40.32
N GLN A 49 37.40 -3.07 39.10
CA GLN A 49 38.81 -3.18 38.64
C GLN A 49 39.39 -4.63 38.54
N SER A 50 40.28 -5.02 37.60
CA SER A 50 41.09 -4.26 36.61
C SER A 50 41.60 -5.09 35.41
N LYS A 51 41.98 -4.37 34.32
CA LYS A 51 43.08 -4.62 33.34
C LYS A 51 43.30 -5.97 32.59
N ARG A 52 43.36 -5.83 31.25
CA ARG A 52 44.36 -6.36 30.27
C ARG A 52 44.73 -7.86 30.26
N GLN A 53 44.55 -8.52 29.10
CA GLN A 53 45.63 -8.69 28.12
C GLN A 53 45.16 -9.13 26.71
N GLN A 54 46.02 -8.91 25.73
CA GLN A 54 46.01 -9.30 24.29
C GLN A 54 47.45 -9.79 23.98
N PRO A 55 47.80 -10.40 22.82
CA PRO A 55 47.02 -10.89 21.68
C PRO A 55 47.49 -12.33 21.22
N THR A 56 47.35 -12.65 19.92
CA THR A 56 47.98 -13.76 19.13
C THR A 56 47.50 -15.21 19.33
N ALA A 57 47.68 -16.15 18.37
CA ALA A 57 47.60 -16.07 16.90
C ALA A 57 47.59 -17.46 16.21
N ALA A 58 46.65 -17.67 15.27
CA ALA A 58 46.77 -18.43 14.00
C ALA A 58 46.98 -19.98 13.94
N GLN A 59 46.53 -20.52 12.78
CA GLN A 59 46.87 -21.77 12.07
C GLN A 59 46.18 -23.12 12.39
N ASN A 60 45.39 -23.54 11.39
CA ASN A 60 45.40 -24.84 10.68
C ASN A 60 45.19 -26.17 11.44
N ALA A 61 44.07 -26.87 11.13
CA ALA A 61 44.11 -28.01 10.20
C ALA A 61 42.71 -28.64 9.94
N ALA A 62 42.54 -29.23 8.76
CA ALA A 62 41.51 -30.22 8.38
C ALA A 62 42.24 -31.43 7.72
N PRO A 63 41.61 -32.48 7.15
CA PRO A 63 40.18 -32.88 7.15
C PRO A 63 39.97 -34.38 7.50
N LYS A 64 38.70 -34.85 7.51
CA LYS A 64 38.17 -36.22 7.22
C LYS A 64 36.75 -36.35 7.80
N ALA A 65 35.85 -37.25 7.36
CA ALA A 65 35.60 -37.90 6.06
C ALA A 65 34.22 -38.59 6.11
N SER A 66 33.53 -38.75 4.97
CA SER A 66 32.26 -39.50 4.90
C SER A 66 32.46 -41.02 5.02
N PRO A 67 31.40 -41.78 5.32
CA PRO A 67 30.77 -42.56 4.23
C PRO A 67 29.22 -42.54 4.24
N LYS A 68 28.63 -43.30 3.30
CA LYS A 68 27.21 -43.31 2.87
C LYS A 68 26.59 -44.72 3.09
N PRO A 69 25.50 -45.12 2.40
CA PRO A 69 24.11 -45.22 2.88
C PRO A 69 23.64 -46.64 3.31
N ALA A 70 22.37 -46.74 3.74
CA ALA A 70 21.51 -47.91 3.53
C ALA A 70 20.05 -47.46 3.26
N ALA A 71 19.25 -48.29 2.59
CA ALA A 71 17.83 -48.03 2.27
C ALA A 71 17.01 -49.34 2.32
N VAL A 72 15.74 -49.27 2.78
CA VAL A 72 14.77 -50.38 2.74
C VAL A 72 13.33 -49.81 2.60
N GLU A 73 12.67 -50.17 1.51
CA GLU A 73 11.21 -50.37 1.38
C GLU A 73 10.93 -51.90 1.53
N PRO A 74 9.68 -52.43 1.66
CA PRO A 74 8.38 -51.84 1.28
C PRO A 74 7.21 -52.14 2.27
N ALA A 75 5.97 -51.81 1.88
CA ALA A 75 4.82 -52.74 1.78
C ALA A 75 3.45 -52.09 2.09
N ALA A 76 2.40 -52.51 1.38
CA ALA A 76 1.01 -52.08 1.55
C ALA A 76 0.07 -53.28 1.79
N THR A 77 -1.18 -53.05 2.21
CA THR A 77 -2.41 -53.82 1.80
C THR A 77 -3.67 -53.29 2.52
N LYS A 78 -4.76 -53.08 1.74
CA LYS A 78 -6.24 -53.19 1.96
C LYS A 78 -6.83 -53.12 3.42
N GLU A 79 -8.05 -52.63 3.69
CA GLU A 79 -9.36 -53.05 3.11
C GLU A 79 -10.50 -52.01 3.28
N ALA A 80 -11.61 -52.23 2.56
CA ALA A 80 -12.96 -51.66 2.78
C ALA A 80 -14.03 -52.65 2.29
N PRO A 81 -15.19 -52.81 2.96
CA PRO A 81 -16.48 -52.21 2.52
C PRO A 81 -17.24 -51.51 3.70
N SER A 82 -18.22 -50.61 3.51
CA SER A 82 -19.61 -50.77 2.98
C SER A 82 -20.51 -51.71 3.83
N ALA A 83 -21.81 -51.47 4.08
CA ALA A 83 -22.76 -50.53 3.44
C ALA A 83 -24.07 -50.25 4.27
N VAL A 84 -24.73 -49.10 3.98
CA VAL A 84 -26.19 -48.90 3.72
C VAL A 84 -27.29 -49.23 4.76
N GLU A 85 -28.24 -48.29 4.98
CA GLU A 85 -29.69 -48.52 4.74
C GLU A 85 -30.53 -47.24 4.44
N LYS A 86 -31.85 -47.36 4.12
CA LYS A 86 -32.61 -46.48 3.20
C LYS A 86 -34.11 -46.26 3.51
N VAL A 87 -34.56 -45.00 3.43
CA VAL A 87 -35.96 -44.55 3.44
C VAL A 87 -36.06 -43.32 2.49
N LYS A 88 -36.77 -43.23 1.35
CA LYS A 88 -37.83 -44.03 0.67
C LYS A 88 -39.24 -43.91 1.29
N VAL A 89 -40.32 -43.38 0.65
CA VAL A 89 -40.55 -42.72 -0.68
C VAL A 89 -41.83 -41.83 -0.61
N VAL A 90 -42.41 -41.44 -1.77
CA VAL A 90 -43.86 -41.18 -2.08
C VAL A 90 -44.21 -39.68 -2.23
N ASP A 91 -44.76 -39.16 -3.35
CA ASP A 91 -45.07 -39.75 -4.69
C ASP A 91 -44.97 -38.69 -5.84
N GLY A 92 -45.19 -39.10 -7.10
CA GLY A 92 -45.38 -38.23 -8.28
C GLY A 92 -46.86 -38.11 -8.71
N PRO A 93 -47.24 -38.23 -10.00
CA PRO A 93 -46.47 -38.04 -11.26
C PRO A 93 -47.25 -37.42 -12.46
N ALA A 94 -46.54 -36.93 -13.50
CA ALA A 94 -46.94 -36.90 -14.94
C ALA A 94 -45.81 -36.20 -15.74
N LYS A 95 -45.10 -36.74 -16.75
CA LYS A 95 -45.24 -37.82 -17.75
C LYS A 95 -45.90 -37.45 -19.09
N VAL A 96 -45.06 -37.07 -20.07
CA VAL A 96 -45.16 -37.48 -21.50
C VAL A 96 -43.73 -37.84 -21.98
N GLU A 97 -43.60 -38.61 -23.06
CA GLU A 97 -42.41 -39.39 -23.46
C GLU A 97 -41.99 -39.07 -24.94
N PRO A 98 -41.05 -39.76 -25.64
CA PRO A 98 -39.84 -39.07 -26.12
C PRO A 98 -39.62 -39.09 -27.66
N LYS A 99 -38.56 -38.40 -28.12
CA LYS A 99 -37.82 -38.79 -29.33
C LYS A 99 -36.39 -38.24 -29.37
N ALA A 100 -35.49 -38.98 -30.04
CA ALA A 100 -34.08 -38.68 -30.33
C ALA A 100 -33.68 -39.44 -31.61
N PRO A 101 -32.46 -39.28 -32.19
CA PRO A 101 -31.39 -38.32 -31.88
C PRO A 101 -30.92 -37.49 -33.11
N SER A 102 -30.01 -36.54 -32.90
CA SER A 102 -29.08 -36.03 -33.92
C SER A 102 -27.78 -35.53 -33.25
N GLU A 103 -26.65 -35.66 -33.96
CA GLU A 103 -25.28 -35.45 -33.44
C GLU A 103 -24.83 -33.97 -33.42
N PRO A 104 -23.67 -33.62 -32.80
CA PRO A 104 -23.49 -32.31 -32.16
C PRO A 104 -23.00 -31.17 -33.07
N VAL A 105 -23.26 -29.95 -32.62
CA VAL A 105 -22.63 -28.71 -33.09
C VAL A 105 -21.66 -28.21 -32.00
N ALA A 106 -20.52 -27.65 -32.40
CA ALA A 106 -19.39 -27.36 -31.51
C ALA A 106 -19.60 -26.11 -30.61
N PRO A 107 -18.97 -26.04 -29.41
CA PRO A 107 -19.07 -24.89 -28.51
C PRO A 107 -18.15 -23.75 -28.94
N ALA A 108 -18.69 -22.79 -29.70
CA ALA A 108 -17.93 -21.68 -30.29
C ALA A 108 -18.54 -20.29 -30.02
N ASP A 109 -18.84 -19.97 -28.74
CA ASP A 109 -19.30 -18.62 -28.34
C ASP A 109 -18.80 -18.15 -26.94
N ALA A 110 -18.50 -19.06 -26.01
CA ALA A 110 -18.12 -18.70 -24.64
C ALA A 110 -16.90 -17.76 -24.53
N GLY A 111 -15.97 -17.83 -25.50
CA GLY A 111 -14.79 -16.97 -25.55
C GLY A 111 -15.05 -15.54 -26.04
N ILE A 112 -16.21 -15.25 -26.65
CA ILE A 112 -16.59 -13.89 -27.07
C ILE A 112 -17.23 -13.16 -25.88
N SER A 113 -18.17 -13.80 -25.19
CA SER A 113 -18.85 -13.22 -24.02
C SER A 113 -17.89 -12.75 -22.91
N LEU A 114 -16.79 -13.48 -22.68
CA LEU A 114 -15.75 -13.10 -21.70
C LEU A 114 -14.87 -11.93 -22.16
N LEU A 115 -14.74 -11.70 -23.47
CA LEU A 115 -14.05 -10.54 -24.00
C LEU A 115 -14.94 -9.30 -23.96
N ASP A 116 -16.23 -9.43 -24.29
CA ASP A 116 -17.19 -8.35 -24.21
C ASP A 116 -17.43 -7.90 -22.76
N GLU A 117 -17.46 -8.81 -21.79
CA GLU A 117 -17.52 -8.48 -20.36
C GLU A 117 -16.27 -7.68 -19.91
N ALA A 118 -15.07 -8.12 -20.30
CA ALA A 118 -13.83 -7.40 -20.00
C ALA A 118 -13.69 -6.05 -20.74
N LEU A 119 -14.31 -5.89 -21.91
CA LEU A 119 -14.38 -4.61 -22.62
C LEU A 119 -15.35 -3.63 -21.97
N ASN A 120 -16.50 -4.10 -21.45
CA ASN A 120 -17.43 -3.28 -20.69
C ASN A 120 -16.85 -2.78 -19.34
N GLU A 121 -15.84 -3.46 -18.76
CA GLU A 121 -15.09 -2.92 -17.61
C GLU A 121 -14.11 -1.78 -17.98
N LEU A 122 -13.77 -1.60 -19.26
CA LEU A 122 -12.71 -0.68 -19.72
C LEU A 122 -13.23 0.66 -20.26
N GLU A 123 -14.49 0.75 -20.69
CA GLU A 123 -15.05 2.00 -21.23
C GLU A 123 -15.87 2.79 -20.18
N PRO A 124 -15.55 4.08 -19.94
CA PRO A 124 -16.48 4.98 -19.25
C PRO A 124 -17.67 5.23 -20.18
N ALA A 125 -18.83 4.65 -19.85
CA ALA A 125 -20.03 4.70 -20.67
C ALA A 125 -20.37 6.14 -21.13
N ALA A 126 -20.21 6.40 -22.43
CA ALA A 126 -20.53 7.70 -23.00
C ALA A 126 -22.04 7.98 -22.89
N PRO A 127 -22.47 9.19 -22.51
CA PRO A 127 -23.89 9.51 -22.39
C PRO A 127 -24.57 9.41 -23.76
N ALA A 128 -25.54 8.51 -23.88
CA ALA A 128 -26.22 8.20 -25.13
C ALA A 128 -26.98 9.41 -25.67
N ALA A 129 -26.42 10.08 -26.68
CA ALA A 129 -27.09 11.16 -27.39
C ALA A 129 -28.25 10.60 -28.26
N PRO A 130 -29.43 11.26 -28.28
CA PRO A 130 -30.53 10.83 -29.13
C PRO A 130 -30.19 11.01 -30.63
N PRO A 131 -30.72 10.17 -31.53
CA PRO A 131 -30.35 10.17 -32.94
C PRO A 131 -30.82 11.46 -33.65
N ALA A 132 -29.88 12.14 -34.31
CA ALA A 132 -30.15 13.33 -35.12
C ALA A 132 -30.52 12.95 -36.58
N PRO A 133 -31.43 13.69 -37.24
CA PRO A 133 -31.79 13.47 -38.65
C PRO A 133 -30.65 13.85 -39.63
N PRO A 134 -30.68 13.37 -40.89
CA PRO A 134 -29.58 13.52 -41.84
C PRO A 134 -29.29 14.96 -42.25
N ALA A 135 -28.00 15.25 -42.48
CA ALA A 135 -27.48 16.58 -42.75
C ALA A 135 -27.47 16.97 -44.25
N PRO A 136 -27.57 18.28 -44.57
CA PRO A 136 -27.01 18.87 -45.77
C PRO A 136 -25.56 19.38 -45.53
N GLU A 137 -24.79 19.53 -46.60
CA GLU A 137 -23.35 19.80 -46.55
C GLU A 137 -23.01 21.28 -46.30
N SER A 138 -22.03 21.57 -45.42
CA SER A 138 -21.34 22.86 -45.44
C SER A 138 -19.89 22.77 -44.93
N LYS A 139 -18.99 23.44 -45.66
CA LYS A 139 -17.52 23.48 -45.54
C LYS A 139 -16.94 23.50 -44.13
N ILE A 140 -15.81 22.81 -43.98
CA ILE A 140 -14.94 22.83 -42.79
C ILE A 140 -14.23 24.19 -42.68
N GLU A 141 -14.43 24.90 -41.57
CA GLU A 141 -13.46 25.88 -41.05
C GLU A 141 -12.86 25.34 -39.75
N SER A 142 -11.53 25.26 -39.69
CA SER A 142 -10.82 24.77 -38.50
C SER A 142 -10.81 25.84 -37.41
N LYS A 143 -11.79 25.78 -36.49
CA LYS A 143 -11.68 26.50 -35.22
C LYS A 143 -10.75 25.73 -34.29
N THR A 144 -9.55 26.28 -34.10
CA THR A 144 -8.59 25.83 -33.09
C THR A 144 -9.30 25.59 -31.76
N ALA A 145 -9.20 24.36 -31.24
CA ALA A 145 -9.76 24.05 -29.93
C ALA A 145 -9.11 24.96 -28.88
N LYS A 146 -9.93 25.63 -28.05
CA LYS A 146 -9.41 26.25 -26.82
C LYS A 146 -8.77 25.14 -25.97
N PRO A 147 -7.63 25.40 -25.29
CA PRO A 147 -7.20 24.52 -24.22
C PRO A 147 -8.33 24.39 -23.17
N PRO A 148 -8.39 23.28 -22.42
CA PRO A 148 -9.42 23.08 -21.40
C PRO A 148 -9.47 24.28 -20.46
N THR A 149 -10.68 24.77 -20.19
CA THR A 149 -10.90 25.94 -19.34
C THR A 149 -10.21 25.72 -18.00
N ALA A 150 -9.39 26.68 -17.56
CA ALA A 150 -8.79 26.62 -16.23
C ALA A 150 -9.89 26.40 -15.18
N VAL A 151 -9.73 25.37 -14.37
CA VAL A 151 -10.67 25.06 -13.29
C VAL A 151 -10.68 26.24 -12.33
N ASP A 152 -11.86 26.77 -12.01
CA ASP A 152 -11.96 27.90 -11.10
C ASP A 152 -11.75 27.43 -9.65
N PHE A 153 -10.56 27.71 -9.14
CA PHE A 153 -10.14 27.37 -7.77
C PHE A 153 -10.48 28.46 -6.74
N ALA A 154 -11.05 29.62 -7.13
CA ALA A 154 -11.14 30.79 -6.26
C ALA A 154 -11.86 30.55 -4.92
N ASP A 155 -12.85 29.65 -4.90
CA ASP A 155 -13.64 29.29 -3.72
C ASP A 155 -13.24 27.93 -3.09
N ARG A 156 -12.09 27.34 -3.46
CA ARG A 156 -11.75 25.93 -3.15
C ARG A 156 -10.42 25.79 -2.40
N LYS A 157 -10.41 25.00 -1.33
CA LYS A 157 -9.16 24.52 -0.73
C LYS A 157 -8.64 23.34 -1.55
N ALA A 158 -7.49 23.52 -2.18
CA ALA A 158 -6.81 22.50 -2.96
C ALA A 158 -5.75 21.76 -2.13
N PHE A 159 -5.65 20.45 -2.33
CA PHE A 159 -4.62 19.57 -1.78
C PHE A 159 -3.94 18.87 -2.97
N ASN A 160 -2.97 19.57 -3.56
CA ASN A 160 -2.46 19.26 -4.89
C ASN A 160 -1.77 17.88 -4.98
N HIS A 161 -1.07 17.47 -3.92
CA HIS A 161 -0.41 16.15 -3.79
C HIS A 161 -1.39 14.99 -3.64
N LEU A 162 -2.65 15.27 -3.31
CA LEU A 162 -3.74 14.28 -3.23
C LEU A 162 -4.63 14.28 -4.48
N GLY A 163 -4.43 15.24 -5.39
CA GLY A 163 -5.25 15.43 -6.59
C GLY A 163 -6.67 15.96 -6.32
N ILE A 164 -6.93 16.59 -5.16
CA ILE A 164 -8.30 17.04 -4.80
C ILE A 164 -8.43 18.55 -4.58
N ALA A 165 -9.63 19.08 -4.81
CA ALA A 165 -9.99 20.45 -4.40
C ALA A 165 -11.46 20.53 -3.94
N MET A 166 -11.65 20.94 -2.69
CA MET A 166 -12.96 20.91 -2.00
C MET A 166 -13.48 22.33 -1.75
N LYS A 167 -14.78 22.54 -1.91
CA LYS A 167 -15.48 23.73 -1.39
C LYS A 167 -16.30 23.31 -0.17
N VAL A 168 -16.19 24.07 0.92
CA VAL A 168 -16.95 23.88 2.16
C VAL A 168 -17.95 25.03 2.37
N PRO A 169 -19.05 24.84 3.13
CA PRO A 169 -19.94 25.92 3.51
C PRO A 169 -19.24 26.99 4.38
N ASN A 170 -19.79 28.21 4.40
CA ASN A 170 -19.30 29.27 5.29
C ASN A 170 -19.38 28.81 6.76
N GLY A 171 -18.32 29.04 7.53
CA GLY A 171 -18.21 28.61 8.93
C GLY A 171 -17.76 27.17 9.13
N TRP A 172 -17.59 26.39 8.05
CA TRP A 172 -17.00 25.06 8.08
C TRP A 172 -15.52 25.14 7.71
N ASP A 173 -14.71 24.28 8.32
CA ASP A 173 -13.28 24.15 8.06
C ASP A 173 -12.95 22.80 7.41
N VAL A 174 -11.80 22.76 6.74
CA VAL A 174 -11.24 21.54 6.14
C VAL A 174 -9.71 21.55 6.22
N ARG A 175 -9.12 20.44 6.68
CA ARG A 175 -7.66 20.28 6.84
C ARG A 175 -7.23 18.85 6.52
N GLU A 176 -5.97 18.70 6.14
CA GLU A 176 -5.32 17.40 6.13
C GLU A 176 -4.88 17.07 7.57
N GLU A 177 -5.02 15.81 7.97
CA GLU A 177 -4.64 15.30 9.28
C GLU A 177 -3.68 14.13 9.09
N LEU A 178 -2.74 13.98 10.03
CA LEU A 178 -1.72 12.92 9.95
C LEU A 178 -2.40 11.55 10.04
N SER A 179 -2.34 10.81 8.93
CA SER A 179 -2.76 9.41 8.88
C SER A 179 -1.84 8.55 9.76
N PRO A 180 -2.39 7.60 10.55
CA PRO A 180 -1.59 6.56 11.21
C PRO A 180 -1.02 5.53 10.22
N ILE A 181 -1.42 5.60 8.94
CA ILE A 181 -1.11 4.64 7.89
C ILE A 181 -0.31 5.34 6.77
N PRO A 182 0.95 4.96 6.51
CA PRO A 182 1.87 5.70 5.63
C PRO A 182 1.45 5.89 4.17
N ASN A 183 0.56 5.03 3.63
CA ASN A 183 0.10 5.11 2.24
C ASN A 183 -1.29 5.73 2.08
N VAL A 184 -1.77 6.45 3.09
CA VAL A 184 -3.10 7.07 3.15
C VAL A 184 -2.97 8.51 3.61
N ALA A 185 -3.70 9.43 2.97
CA ALA A 185 -3.95 10.78 3.50
C ALA A 185 -5.38 10.86 4.04
N MET A 186 -5.59 11.67 5.09
CA MET A 186 -6.94 11.95 5.62
C MET A 186 -7.21 13.45 5.53
N VAL A 187 -8.28 13.84 4.84
CA VAL A 187 -8.76 15.23 4.82
C VAL A 187 -10.08 15.31 5.56
N THR A 188 -10.02 15.87 6.76
CA THR A 188 -11.14 16.00 7.70
C THR A 188 -11.88 17.32 7.47
N VAL A 189 -13.21 17.25 7.49
CA VAL A 189 -14.14 18.37 7.31
C VAL A 189 -15.00 18.49 8.57
N TRP A 190 -15.11 19.68 9.15
CA TRP A 190 -15.90 19.88 10.37
C TRP A 190 -16.58 21.25 10.41
N ASN A 191 -17.65 21.33 11.20
CA ASN A 191 -18.25 22.59 11.62
C ASN A 191 -18.04 22.73 13.14
N PRO A 192 -17.34 23.78 13.62
CA PRO A 192 -17.16 24.05 15.05
C PRO A 192 -18.47 24.15 15.85
N GLU A 193 -19.61 24.44 15.21
CA GLU A 193 -20.91 24.44 15.88
C GLU A 193 -21.28 23.06 16.45
N PHE A 194 -20.89 21.94 15.81
CA PHE A 194 -21.20 20.59 16.30
C PHE A 194 -20.54 20.26 17.63
N GLU A 195 -19.39 20.85 17.96
CA GLU A 195 -18.74 20.68 19.28
C GLU A 195 -19.60 21.21 20.43
N ASN A 196 -20.56 22.11 20.13
CA ASN A 196 -21.45 22.73 21.08
C ASN A 196 -22.84 22.05 21.15
N PHE A 197 -23.04 20.93 20.46
CA PHE A 197 -24.34 20.24 20.42
C PHE A 197 -24.68 19.57 21.76
N PRO A 198 -25.97 19.55 22.16
CA PRO A 198 -26.40 18.80 23.33
C PRO A 198 -26.05 17.31 23.21
N ASN A 199 -25.31 16.79 24.19
CA ASN A 199 -24.77 15.43 24.23
C ASN A 199 -23.65 15.14 23.19
N ALA A 200 -22.84 16.14 22.81
CA ALA A 200 -21.65 15.96 21.96
C ALA A 200 -20.67 14.85 22.44
N GLU A 201 -20.70 14.51 23.74
CA GLU A 201 -19.94 13.40 24.34
C GLU A 201 -20.42 12.00 23.91
N MET A 202 -21.63 11.84 23.36
CA MET A 202 -22.12 10.54 22.89
C MET A 202 -21.57 10.19 21.50
N PRO A 203 -21.18 8.92 21.24
CA PRO A 203 -20.66 8.50 19.94
C PRO A 203 -21.60 8.87 18.77
N GLY A 204 -21.06 9.59 17.79
CA GLY A 204 -21.81 10.05 16.62
C GLY A 204 -22.76 11.23 16.87
N ALA A 205 -22.74 11.88 18.04
CA ALA A 205 -23.43 13.16 18.24
C ALA A 205 -22.79 14.28 17.40
N VAL A 206 -21.45 14.35 17.42
CA VAL A 206 -20.66 15.11 16.44
C VAL A 206 -20.49 14.24 15.18
N PRO A 207 -20.76 14.76 13.96
CA PRO A 207 -20.49 14.03 12.73
C PRO A 207 -19.00 14.03 12.37
N VAL A 208 -18.47 12.86 12.08
CA VAL A 208 -17.12 12.67 11.54
C VAL A 208 -17.23 12.61 10.03
N ILE A 209 -16.55 13.53 9.33
CA ILE A 209 -16.54 13.61 7.87
C ILE A 209 -15.08 13.62 7.41
N ILE A 210 -14.66 12.56 6.72
CA ILE A 210 -13.28 12.33 6.32
C ILE A 210 -13.24 11.88 4.87
N LEU A 211 -12.42 12.54 4.06
CA LEU A 211 -11.99 12.05 2.76
C LEU A 211 -10.64 11.34 2.93
N SER A 212 -10.66 10.01 2.94
CA SER A 212 -9.46 9.17 2.85
C SER A 212 -9.00 9.09 1.39
N VAL A 213 -7.70 9.27 1.15
CA VAL A 213 -7.07 9.13 -0.17
C VAL A 213 -5.94 8.11 -0.06
N GLU A 214 -6.09 6.96 -0.73
CA GLU A 214 -5.28 5.76 -0.48
C GLU A 214 -4.49 5.32 -1.70
N ASP A 215 -3.19 5.04 -1.52
CA ASP A 215 -2.38 4.40 -2.55
C ASP A 215 -2.69 2.90 -2.61
N ILE A 216 -3.25 2.46 -3.74
CA ILE A 216 -3.63 1.06 -4.01
C ILE A 216 -2.90 0.50 -5.24
N ARG A 217 -1.82 1.15 -5.72
CA ARG A 217 -1.04 0.71 -6.89
C ARG A 217 -0.61 -0.75 -6.80
N GLY A 218 -0.26 -1.21 -5.60
CA GLY A 218 0.24 -2.57 -5.36
C GLY A 218 -0.83 -3.66 -5.51
N GLU A 219 -2.11 -3.34 -5.27
CA GLU A 219 -3.22 -4.26 -5.52
C GLU A 219 -3.84 -4.08 -6.90
N ASN A 220 -3.77 -2.85 -7.44
CA ASN A 220 -4.31 -2.43 -8.74
C ASN A 220 -5.82 -2.74 -8.93
N LEU A 221 -6.61 -2.58 -7.86
CA LEU A 221 -8.04 -2.87 -7.86
C LEU A 221 -8.82 -1.89 -8.75
N ASN A 222 -9.85 -2.38 -9.44
CA ASN A 222 -10.87 -1.52 -10.04
C ASN A 222 -11.87 -1.03 -8.95
N LEU A 223 -12.79 -0.14 -9.30
CA LEU A 223 -13.76 0.40 -8.32
C LEU A 223 -14.62 -0.70 -7.67
N THR A 224 -15.03 -1.71 -8.42
CA THR A 224 -15.87 -2.82 -7.92
C THR A 224 -15.09 -3.71 -6.94
N GLU A 225 -13.85 -4.06 -7.27
CA GLU A 225 -12.95 -4.85 -6.41
C GLU A 225 -12.57 -4.07 -5.14
N PHE A 226 -12.25 -2.77 -5.26
CA PHE A 226 -12.00 -1.90 -4.10
C PHE A 226 -13.24 -1.76 -3.23
N LYS A 227 -14.44 -1.64 -3.83
CA LYS A 227 -15.70 -1.53 -3.10
C LYS A 227 -15.95 -2.74 -2.20
N GLU A 228 -15.83 -3.98 -2.72
CA GLU A 228 -16.03 -5.16 -1.87
C GLU A 228 -14.98 -5.26 -0.76
N ARG A 229 -13.70 -4.93 -1.03
CA ARG A 229 -12.68 -4.84 0.02
C ARG A 229 -13.01 -3.79 1.09
N SER A 230 -13.41 -2.59 0.67
CA SER A 230 -13.80 -1.48 1.54
C SER A 230 -15.02 -1.86 2.41
N LYS A 231 -15.95 -2.63 1.83
CA LYS A 231 -17.16 -3.16 2.48
C LYS A 231 -16.84 -4.20 3.55
N ASP A 232 -16.06 -5.23 3.21
CA ASP A 232 -15.65 -6.26 4.16
C ASP A 232 -14.87 -5.65 5.34
N LEU A 233 -13.96 -4.72 5.06
CA LEU A 233 -13.18 -4.03 6.09
C LEU A 233 -14.05 -3.11 6.96
N SER A 234 -14.97 -2.33 6.38
CA SER A 234 -15.90 -1.49 7.13
C SER A 234 -16.79 -2.34 8.06
N MET A 235 -17.28 -3.48 7.55
CA MET A 235 -18.08 -4.44 8.31
C MET A 235 -17.26 -5.09 9.45
N GLN A 236 -16.00 -5.46 9.21
CA GLN A 236 -15.11 -5.97 10.25
C GLN A 236 -14.83 -4.91 11.32
N GLN A 237 -14.56 -3.65 10.95
CA GLN A 237 -14.31 -2.56 11.88
C GLN A 237 -15.52 -2.27 12.77
N MET A 238 -16.72 -2.08 12.20
CA MET A 238 -17.94 -1.88 12.99
C MET A 238 -18.29 -3.08 13.89
N LEU A 239 -18.03 -4.31 13.42
CA LEU A 239 -18.15 -5.52 14.25
C LEU A 239 -17.19 -5.48 15.45
N MET A 240 -15.93 -5.04 15.25
CA MET A 240 -14.96 -4.86 16.33
C MET A 240 -15.36 -3.76 17.31
N MET A 241 -16.01 -2.67 16.86
CA MET A 241 -16.58 -1.63 17.75
C MET A 241 -17.61 -2.19 18.74
N THR A 242 -18.22 -3.36 18.45
CA THR A 242 -19.14 -4.05 19.37
C THR A 242 -18.51 -5.24 20.11
N GLY A 243 -17.18 -5.41 20.02
CA GLY A 243 -16.51 -6.60 20.55
C GLY A 243 -16.94 -7.91 19.89
N GLY A 244 -17.49 -7.83 18.66
CA GLY A 244 -18.05 -8.97 17.94
C GLY A 244 -19.48 -9.35 18.33
N VAL A 245 -20.14 -8.59 19.22
CA VAL A 245 -21.45 -8.97 19.81
C VAL A 245 -22.63 -8.68 18.88
N VAL A 246 -22.58 -7.62 18.07
CA VAL A 246 -23.68 -7.22 17.18
C VAL A 246 -23.15 -7.01 15.76
N GLN A 247 -23.64 -7.80 14.79
CA GLN A 247 -23.25 -7.62 13.40
C GLN A 247 -23.75 -6.27 12.84
N PRO A 248 -22.90 -5.53 12.10
CA PRO A 248 -23.34 -4.37 11.35
C PRO A 248 -24.34 -4.75 10.25
N MET A 249 -25.19 -3.80 9.87
CA MET A 249 -26.15 -3.97 8.78
C MET A 249 -25.75 -3.11 7.58
N VAL A 250 -25.46 -3.72 6.43
CA VAL A 250 -25.46 -3.00 5.15
C VAL A 250 -26.90 -2.56 4.86
N ARG A 251 -27.09 -1.24 4.72
CA ARG A 251 -28.37 -0.60 4.34
C ARG A 251 -28.47 -0.36 2.85
N LYS A 252 -27.34 -0.16 2.17
CA LYS A 252 -27.27 0.08 0.72
C LYS A 252 -25.89 -0.29 0.17
N ASP A 253 -25.89 -0.86 -1.02
CA ASP A 253 -24.73 -1.08 -1.86
C ASP A 253 -25.19 -0.84 -3.31
N SER A 254 -24.80 0.30 -3.90
CA SER A 254 -25.30 0.71 -5.23
C SER A 254 -24.39 1.73 -5.92
N SER A 255 -24.28 1.64 -7.24
CA SER A 255 -23.65 2.70 -8.05
C SER A 255 -24.48 3.98 -8.00
N VAL A 256 -23.81 5.14 -8.01
CA VAL A 256 -24.39 6.48 -7.98
C VAL A 256 -23.52 7.44 -8.79
N GLN A 257 -23.90 8.72 -8.89
CA GLN A 257 -22.99 9.78 -9.33
C GLN A 257 -23.15 10.98 -8.40
N GLU A 258 -22.43 10.94 -7.27
CA GLU A 258 -22.44 12.01 -6.26
C GLU A 258 -21.11 12.77 -6.37
N GLY A 259 -21.09 13.82 -7.20
CA GLY A 259 -19.86 14.53 -7.55
C GLY A 259 -18.89 13.61 -8.32
N PRO A 260 -17.65 13.40 -7.84
CA PRO A 260 -16.69 12.48 -8.45
C PRO A 260 -16.96 11.01 -8.07
N PHE A 261 -17.79 10.75 -7.05
CA PHE A 261 -17.97 9.42 -6.47
C PHE A 261 -19.00 8.59 -7.25
N ARG A 262 -18.60 7.39 -7.67
CA ARG A 262 -19.36 6.48 -8.54
C ARG A 262 -20.07 5.35 -7.80
N HIS A 263 -19.79 5.15 -6.51
CA HIS A 263 -20.47 4.14 -5.70
C HIS A 263 -20.78 4.65 -4.29
N ILE A 264 -21.85 4.14 -3.69
CA ILE A 264 -22.22 4.40 -2.29
C ILE A 264 -22.43 3.09 -1.53
N LEU A 265 -21.87 3.04 -0.33
CA LEU A 265 -22.13 2.02 0.68
C LEU A 265 -22.73 2.73 1.90
N GLU A 266 -23.88 2.27 2.38
CA GLU A 266 -24.52 2.80 3.60
C GLU A 266 -24.66 1.67 4.62
N TYR A 267 -24.33 1.96 5.88
CA TYR A 267 -24.34 0.99 6.98
C TYR A 267 -25.06 1.53 8.21
N ALA A 268 -25.45 0.62 9.09
CA ALA A 268 -25.87 0.91 10.45
C ALA A 268 -25.21 -0.06 11.45
N GLN A 269 -24.68 0.47 12.55
CA GLN A 269 -24.18 -0.30 13.69
C GLN A 269 -24.81 0.24 14.98
N SER A 270 -25.49 -0.62 15.72
CA SER A 270 -26.21 -0.25 16.93
C SER A 270 -25.74 -1.10 18.11
N MET A 271 -25.52 -0.49 19.26
CA MET A 271 -25.41 -1.18 20.55
C MET A 271 -26.12 -0.35 21.63
N PRO A 272 -27.45 -0.45 21.76
CA PRO A 272 -28.18 0.20 22.84
C PRO A 272 -27.74 -0.32 24.23
N PRO A 273 -27.65 0.54 25.26
CA PRO A 273 -27.89 1.99 25.25
C PRO A 273 -26.67 2.85 24.85
N PHE A 274 -25.54 2.24 24.52
CA PHE A 274 -24.23 2.91 24.40
C PHE A 274 -24.10 3.79 23.15
N PHE A 275 -24.51 3.29 21.98
CA PHE A 275 -24.48 4.06 20.73
C PHE A 275 -25.41 3.51 19.64
N ASP A 276 -25.71 4.36 18.66
CA ASP A 276 -26.41 4.02 17.42
C ASP A 276 -25.79 4.86 16.29
N LEU A 277 -25.19 4.22 15.29
CA LEU A 277 -24.38 4.85 14.25
C LEU A 277 -24.90 4.52 12.85
N SER A 278 -24.88 5.52 11.98
CA SER A 278 -25.03 5.39 10.54
C SER A 278 -23.76 5.87 9.85
N VAL A 279 -23.27 5.07 8.92
CA VAL A 279 -22.06 5.35 8.13
C VAL A 279 -22.44 5.39 6.66
N ILE A 280 -21.95 6.39 5.92
CA ILE A 280 -22.01 6.46 4.46
C ILE A 280 -20.57 6.56 3.94
N ASN A 281 -20.16 5.63 3.09
CA ASN A 281 -18.93 5.72 2.31
C ASN A 281 -19.30 5.99 0.84
N LEU A 282 -18.83 7.11 0.29
CA LEU A 282 -18.85 7.40 -1.15
C LEU A 282 -17.48 7.08 -1.74
N LEU A 283 -17.45 6.29 -2.82
CA LEU A 283 -16.22 5.69 -3.36
C LEU A 283 -15.92 6.14 -4.79
N GLU A 284 -14.64 6.34 -5.07
CA GLU A 284 -14.09 6.48 -6.42
C GLU A 284 -12.68 5.85 -6.49
N VAL A 285 -12.29 5.32 -7.65
CA VAL A 285 -10.93 4.81 -7.91
C VAL A 285 -10.44 5.35 -9.25
N ARG A 286 -9.23 5.94 -9.27
CA ARG A 286 -8.55 6.46 -10.47
C ARG A 286 -7.04 6.25 -10.37
N ASN A 287 -6.42 5.77 -11.46
CA ASN A 287 -4.96 5.68 -11.62
C ASN A 287 -4.18 5.00 -10.46
N GLY A 288 -4.77 3.99 -9.82
CA GLY A 288 -4.16 3.31 -8.66
C GLY A 288 -4.31 4.04 -7.32
N VAL A 289 -5.17 5.06 -7.26
CA VAL A 289 -5.54 5.79 -6.03
C VAL A 289 -7.04 5.62 -5.78
N ALA A 290 -7.40 5.34 -4.53
CA ALA A 290 -8.78 5.27 -4.08
C ALA A 290 -9.16 6.50 -3.25
N TYR A 291 -10.41 6.95 -3.39
CA TYR A 291 -10.99 8.10 -2.71
C TYR A 291 -12.23 7.63 -1.96
N VAL A 292 -12.21 7.73 -0.63
CA VAL A 292 -13.30 7.30 0.26
C VAL A 292 -13.78 8.51 1.05
N PHE A 293 -14.89 9.11 0.63
CA PHE A 293 -15.56 10.17 1.38
C PHE A 293 -16.53 9.52 2.37
N GLN A 294 -16.08 9.41 3.62
CA GLN A 294 -16.84 8.84 4.74
C GLN A 294 -17.59 9.93 5.50
N ILE A 295 -18.82 9.62 5.87
CA ILE A 295 -19.65 10.37 6.81
C ILE A 295 -20.12 9.38 7.88
N MET A 296 -19.81 9.62 9.15
CA MET A 296 -20.32 8.85 10.30
C MET A 296 -20.97 9.78 11.32
N CYS A 297 -22.21 9.48 11.68
CA CYS A 297 -22.91 10.11 12.81
C CYS A 297 -24.08 9.23 13.27
N ASN A 298 -24.79 9.63 14.32
CA ASN A 298 -26.02 8.95 14.73
C ASN A 298 -27.15 9.19 13.70
N PRO A 299 -28.14 8.29 13.57
CA PRO A 299 -29.19 8.41 12.55
C PRO A 299 -30.03 9.69 12.58
N LYS A 300 -30.11 10.43 13.70
CA LYS A 300 -30.83 11.72 13.74
C LYS A 300 -30.07 12.79 12.97
N ILE A 301 -28.78 12.97 13.32
CA ILE A 301 -27.87 13.89 12.64
C ILE A 301 -27.72 13.50 11.17
N MET A 302 -27.66 12.20 10.85
CA MET A 302 -27.65 11.73 9.47
C MET A 302 -28.91 12.17 8.72
N ASN A 303 -30.10 11.93 9.25
CA ASN A 303 -31.35 12.29 8.57
C ASN A 303 -31.54 13.81 8.39
N GLU A 304 -31.02 14.62 9.31
CA GLU A 304 -31.11 16.09 9.27
C GLU A 304 -30.08 16.72 8.32
N TYR A 305 -28.79 16.34 8.43
CA TYR A 305 -27.68 17.01 7.75
C TYR A 305 -27.20 16.32 6.46
N ARG A 306 -27.71 15.13 6.12
CA ARG A 306 -27.38 14.41 4.88
C ARG A 306 -27.43 15.23 3.58
N PRO A 307 -28.37 16.18 3.37
CA PRO A 307 -28.32 17.05 2.19
C PRO A 307 -27.03 17.88 2.10
N ILE A 308 -26.51 18.36 3.24
CA ILE A 308 -25.26 19.13 3.33
C ILE A 308 -24.05 18.20 3.17
N PHE A 309 -24.07 17.03 3.81
CA PHE A 309 -22.99 16.05 3.70
C PHE A 309 -22.81 15.53 2.25
N LEU A 310 -23.91 15.27 1.53
CA LEU A 310 -23.86 14.90 0.11
C LEU A 310 -23.47 16.09 -0.77
N GLN A 311 -23.80 17.33 -0.38
CA GLN A 311 -23.35 18.50 -1.12
C GLN A 311 -21.83 18.72 -1.02
N LEU A 312 -21.21 18.49 0.14
CA LEU A 312 -19.74 18.47 0.29
C LEU A 312 -19.07 17.46 -0.66
N ALA A 313 -19.64 16.27 -0.80
CA ALA A 313 -19.14 15.26 -1.73
C ALA A 313 -19.33 15.69 -3.21
N ARG A 314 -20.46 16.32 -3.56
CA ARG A 314 -20.69 16.92 -4.89
C ARG A 314 -19.72 18.06 -5.20
N ASP A 315 -19.42 18.88 -4.20
CA ASP A 315 -18.50 20.00 -4.27
C ASP A 315 -17.03 19.60 -4.03
N THR A 316 -16.70 18.31 -4.07
CA THR A 316 -15.33 17.80 -4.16
C THR A 316 -14.94 17.60 -5.63
N LEU A 317 -13.79 18.13 -6.05
CA LEU A 317 -13.17 17.79 -7.34
C LEU A 317 -12.04 16.79 -7.13
N VAL A 318 -11.98 15.77 -8.01
CA VAL A 318 -10.87 14.81 -8.10
C VAL A 318 -10.22 14.92 -9.47
N THR A 319 -9.03 15.53 -9.50
CA THR A 319 -8.12 15.57 -10.64
C THR A 319 -7.28 14.29 -10.62
N PRO A 320 -7.35 13.42 -11.65
CA PRO A 320 -6.55 12.20 -11.67
C PRO A 320 -5.05 12.53 -11.66
N MET A 321 -4.28 11.90 -10.78
CA MET A 321 -2.82 12.02 -10.77
C MET A 321 -2.18 11.08 -11.79
N ASP A 322 -1.08 11.50 -12.42
CA ASP A 322 -0.31 10.62 -13.33
C ASP A 322 0.35 9.45 -12.61
N SER A 323 0.69 9.63 -11.33
CA SER A 323 1.11 8.59 -10.40
C SER A 323 1.14 9.13 -8.97
N SER A 324 0.79 8.28 -8.00
CA SER A 324 1.07 8.53 -6.57
C SER A 324 2.48 8.08 -6.16
N ALA A 325 3.30 7.52 -7.06
CA ALA A 325 4.68 7.13 -6.75
C ALA A 325 5.55 8.34 -6.42
N LEU A 326 6.22 8.31 -5.26
CA LEU A 326 7.20 9.32 -4.85
C LEU A 326 8.62 8.96 -5.32
N GLY A 327 9.01 7.69 -5.19
CA GLY A 327 10.27 7.13 -5.71
C GLY A 327 10.08 5.80 -6.43
N PHE A 328 11.18 5.26 -6.96
CA PHE A 328 11.24 4.01 -7.73
C PHE A 328 12.42 3.13 -7.26
N TYR A 329 12.41 1.85 -7.65
CA TYR A 329 13.60 0.99 -7.54
C TYR A 329 14.38 1.01 -8.85
N ARG A 330 15.69 1.28 -8.79
CA ARG A 330 16.62 1.05 -9.88
C ARG A 330 17.25 -0.34 -9.74
N VAL A 331 16.84 -1.25 -10.62
CA VAL A 331 17.33 -2.62 -10.64
C VAL A 331 18.48 -2.73 -11.62
N HIS A 332 19.69 -2.98 -11.11
CA HIS A 332 20.87 -3.27 -11.93
C HIS A 332 20.97 -4.79 -12.17
N THR A 333 21.19 -5.23 -13.41
CA THR A 333 21.35 -6.66 -13.74
C THR A 333 22.82 -7.09 -13.79
N GLY A 334 23.73 -6.15 -14.05
CA GLY A 334 25.11 -6.35 -14.49
C GLY A 334 25.34 -6.03 -15.97
N GLU A 335 24.25 -5.88 -16.74
CA GLU A 335 24.26 -5.54 -18.18
C GLU A 335 23.41 -4.29 -18.47
N VAL A 336 22.29 -4.12 -17.75
CA VAL A 336 21.39 -2.96 -17.81
C VAL A 336 21.00 -2.49 -16.40
N ALA A 337 20.61 -1.21 -16.30
CA ALA A 337 19.79 -0.67 -15.21
C ALA A 337 18.38 -0.42 -15.74
N VAL A 338 17.37 -0.58 -14.88
CA VAL A 338 15.96 -0.33 -15.20
C VAL A 338 15.20 0.16 -13.98
N ASP A 339 14.38 1.19 -14.15
CA ASP A 339 13.61 1.82 -13.08
C ASP A 339 12.17 1.27 -13.04
N ILE A 340 11.79 0.63 -11.93
CA ILE A 340 10.47 -0.02 -11.71
C ILE A 340 9.71 0.60 -10.52
N ASP A 341 8.39 0.41 -10.50
CA ASP A 341 7.53 0.88 -9.40
C ASP A 341 7.85 0.16 -8.08
N THR A 342 7.81 0.88 -6.95
CA THR A 342 8.11 0.35 -5.61
C THR A 342 7.18 -0.77 -5.12
N THR A 343 6.05 -0.97 -5.79
CA THR A 343 5.09 -2.06 -5.51
C THR A 343 5.41 -3.38 -6.23
N TRP A 344 6.45 -3.42 -7.08
CA TRP A 344 6.88 -4.63 -7.79
C TRP A 344 8.06 -5.28 -7.07
N SER A 345 8.04 -6.60 -6.96
CA SER A 345 9.24 -7.38 -6.62
C SER A 345 10.05 -7.66 -7.90
N TRP A 346 11.34 -7.96 -7.74
CA TRP A 346 12.24 -8.34 -8.83
C TRP A 346 12.96 -9.66 -8.53
N SER A 347 13.28 -10.38 -9.60
CA SER A 347 14.11 -11.57 -9.62
C SER A 347 15.08 -11.51 -10.79
N TYR A 348 16.13 -12.31 -10.70
CA TYR A 348 17.17 -12.45 -11.73
C TYR A 348 17.20 -13.90 -12.21
N PRO A 349 17.67 -14.20 -13.44
CA PRO A 349 17.93 -15.57 -13.85
C PRO A 349 18.87 -16.25 -12.82
N SER A 350 18.55 -17.48 -12.41
CA SER A 350 19.32 -18.17 -11.38
C SER A 350 20.68 -18.62 -11.91
N ALA A 351 21.64 -18.86 -11.02
CA ALA A 351 23.02 -19.17 -11.41
C ALA A 351 23.18 -20.49 -12.20
N ASP A 352 22.21 -21.40 -12.10
CA ASP A 352 22.14 -22.63 -12.90
C ASP A 352 21.42 -22.43 -14.25
N GLU A 353 20.64 -21.35 -14.39
CA GLU A 353 19.90 -20.98 -15.61
C GLU A 353 20.64 -19.93 -16.46
N THR A 354 21.68 -19.25 -15.98
CA THR A 354 22.41 -18.20 -16.74
C THR A 354 23.01 -18.70 -18.06
N ALA A 355 23.22 -20.00 -18.22
CA ALA A 355 23.70 -20.62 -19.45
C ALA A 355 22.60 -20.88 -20.51
N SER A 356 21.32 -20.67 -20.18
CA SER A 356 20.17 -21.02 -21.03
C SER A 356 18.98 -20.06 -20.95
N SER A 357 18.92 -19.17 -19.95
CA SER A 357 17.84 -18.20 -19.77
C SER A 357 18.03 -16.96 -20.65
N PRO A 358 17.04 -16.59 -21.49
CA PRO A 358 17.14 -15.42 -22.35
C PRO A 358 16.82 -14.08 -21.67
N PHE A 359 16.37 -14.05 -20.41
CA PHE A 359 15.90 -12.81 -19.75
C PHE A 359 16.94 -12.13 -18.86
N LEU A 360 16.91 -10.78 -18.85
CA LEU A 360 17.80 -9.92 -18.06
C LEU A 360 17.31 -9.77 -16.61
N ALA A 361 16.00 -9.56 -16.45
CA ALA A 361 15.31 -9.46 -15.16
C ALA A 361 13.84 -9.89 -15.32
N GLN A 362 13.21 -10.28 -14.21
CA GLN A 362 11.79 -10.55 -14.13
C GLN A 362 11.21 -9.77 -12.93
N PHE A 363 9.99 -9.29 -13.06
CA PHE A 363 9.27 -8.51 -12.05
C PHE A 363 7.91 -9.13 -11.80
N GLN A 364 7.38 -9.02 -10.58
CA GLN A 364 6.05 -9.51 -10.23
C GLN A 364 5.32 -8.50 -9.34
N LEU A 365 4.01 -8.35 -9.57
CA LEU A 365 3.15 -7.49 -8.76
C LEU A 365 2.84 -8.12 -7.40
N ALA A 366 2.80 -7.29 -6.35
CA ALA A 366 2.41 -7.69 -5.00
C ALA A 366 0.92 -8.08 -4.85
N SER A 367 0.06 -7.71 -5.82
CA SER A 367 -1.39 -7.95 -5.78
C SER A 367 -1.73 -9.42 -5.55
N THR A 368 -2.73 -9.69 -4.70
CA THR A 368 -3.25 -11.04 -4.45
C THR A 368 -4.31 -11.48 -5.47
N VAL A 369 -4.88 -10.53 -6.22
CA VAL A 369 -6.01 -10.74 -7.16
C VAL A 369 -5.70 -10.38 -8.62
N LYS A 370 -4.62 -9.64 -8.85
CA LYS A 370 -4.10 -9.22 -10.16
C LYS A 370 -2.60 -9.42 -10.25
N LYS A 371 -2.14 -10.67 -10.04
CA LYS A 371 -0.75 -11.04 -10.32
C LYS A 371 -0.48 -10.94 -11.81
N GLU A 372 0.51 -10.14 -12.16
CA GLU A 372 1.12 -10.03 -13.48
C GLU A 372 2.61 -10.24 -13.34
N GLU A 373 3.20 -10.94 -14.30
CA GLU A 373 4.64 -11.13 -14.46
C GLU A 373 5.11 -10.24 -15.61
N VAL A 374 6.19 -9.50 -15.39
CA VAL A 374 6.83 -8.65 -16.41
C VAL A 374 8.27 -9.10 -16.58
N THR A 375 8.64 -9.58 -17.76
CA THR A 375 10.00 -10.07 -18.04
C THR A 375 10.72 -9.16 -19.03
N LEU A 376 11.94 -8.75 -18.71
CA LEU A 376 12.79 -7.90 -19.56
C LEU A 376 13.78 -8.75 -20.36
N TYR A 377 13.81 -8.54 -21.68
CA TYR A 377 14.69 -9.20 -22.63
C TYR A 377 15.44 -8.18 -23.51
N GLU A 378 16.55 -8.62 -24.10
CA GLU A 378 17.04 -8.05 -25.37
C GLU A 378 16.14 -8.52 -26.52
N GLU A 379 15.98 -7.70 -27.56
CA GLU A 379 14.98 -7.91 -28.63
C GLU A 379 15.19 -9.20 -29.43
N ASP A 380 16.43 -9.64 -29.63
CA ASP A 380 16.79 -10.90 -30.29
C ASP A 380 16.57 -12.14 -29.40
N LYS A 381 16.55 -11.96 -28.06
CA LYS A 381 16.35 -13.00 -27.05
C LYS A 381 14.88 -13.22 -26.70
N VAL A 382 13.94 -12.42 -27.21
CA VAL A 382 12.50 -12.55 -26.89
C VAL A 382 11.96 -13.92 -27.33
N PRO A 383 11.33 -14.71 -26.43
CA PRO A 383 10.72 -15.98 -26.79
C PRO A 383 9.65 -15.82 -27.87
N VAL A 384 9.89 -16.48 -29.01
CA VAL A 384 9.04 -16.48 -30.22
C VAL A 384 7.58 -16.75 -29.84
N THR A 385 6.68 -15.97 -30.44
CA THR A 385 5.26 -15.96 -30.07
C THR A 385 4.44 -16.58 -31.18
N GLU A 386 3.91 -17.78 -30.96
CA GLU A 386 3.02 -18.47 -31.91
C GLU A 386 1.60 -17.83 -31.96
N HIS A 387 1.29 -16.98 -30.99
CA HIS A 387 -0.01 -16.33 -30.84
C HIS A 387 -0.28 -15.30 -31.95
N LYS A 388 -1.54 -15.21 -32.39
CA LYS A 388 -1.96 -14.17 -33.35
C LYS A 388 -1.96 -12.80 -32.68
N LEU A 389 -1.18 -11.88 -33.23
CA LEU A 389 -1.22 -10.45 -32.93
C LEU A 389 -2.65 -9.92 -33.15
N ARG A 390 -3.27 -9.34 -32.13
CA ARG A 390 -4.60 -8.70 -32.21
C ARG A 390 -4.51 -7.19 -32.34
N ASN A 391 -3.59 -6.56 -31.62
CA ASN A 391 -3.43 -5.10 -31.60
C ASN A 391 -1.95 -4.72 -31.66
N LYS A 392 -1.63 -3.65 -32.39
CA LYS A 392 -0.32 -3.00 -32.40
C LYS A 392 -0.51 -1.49 -32.47
N LYS A 393 0.05 -0.78 -31.50
CA LYS A 393 0.07 0.69 -31.42
C LYS A 393 1.47 1.18 -31.04
N THR A 394 1.69 2.49 -31.18
CA THR A 394 2.93 3.15 -30.75
C THR A 394 2.58 4.30 -29.82
N VAL A 395 3.22 4.36 -28.66
CA VAL A 395 3.01 5.37 -27.61
C VAL A 395 4.38 5.88 -27.18
N ASP A 396 4.61 7.19 -27.28
CA ASP A 396 5.88 7.86 -26.93
C ASP A 396 7.16 7.22 -27.51
N GLY A 397 7.05 6.63 -28.70
CA GLY A 397 8.13 5.90 -29.39
C GLY A 397 8.24 4.41 -29.04
N VAL A 398 7.55 3.94 -28.01
CA VAL A 398 7.46 2.51 -27.65
C VAL A 398 6.45 1.82 -28.55
N THR A 399 6.82 0.69 -29.12
CA THR A 399 5.87 -0.17 -29.85
C THR A 399 5.20 -1.13 -28.86
N ILE A 400 3.88 -1.04 -28.73
CA ILE A 400 3.06 -1.91 -27.87
C ILE A 400 2.28 -2.88 -28.76
N CYS A 401 2.53 -4.17 -28.59
CA CYS A 401 1.82 -5.26 -29.25
C CYS A 401 1.02 -6.07 -28.21
N SER A 402 -0.16 -6.54 -28.59
CA SER A 402 -0.99 -7.43 -27.78
C SER A 402 -1.41 -8.65 -28.62
N ALA A 403 -1.08 -9.84 -28.14
CA ALA A 403 -1.43 -11.13 -28.73
C ALA A 403 -2.05 -12.02 -27.64
N PHE A 404 -2.90 -12.98 -28.01
CA PHE A 404 -3.60 -13.85 -27.06
C PHE A 404 -3.27 -15.32 -27.30
N ASP A 405 -2.93 -16.06 -26.25
CA ASP A 405 -2.66 -17.51 -26.32
C ASP A 405 -3.93 -18.36 -26.54
N GLY A 406 -5.09 -17.73 -26.39
CA GLY A 406 -6.42 -18.33 -26.37
C GLY A 406 -7.23 -17.77 -25.22
N ALA A 407 -6.64 -17.70 -24.03
CA ALA A 407 -7.28 -17.27 -22.78
C ALA A 407 -6.58 -16.10 -22.08
N GLN A 408 -5.27 -15.92 -22.28
CA GLN A 408 -4.46 -14.87 -21.65
C GLN A 408 -3.76 -13.97 -22.69
N GLU A 409 -3.66 -12.68 -22.34
CA GLU A 409 -2.92 -11.68 -23.09
C GLU A 409 -1.39 -11.80 -22.85
N LYS A 410 -0.62 -11.86 -23.94
CA LYS A 410 0.82 -11.55 -23.94
C LYS A 410 0.98 -10.14 -24.52
N LYS A 411 1.22 -9.15 -23.65
CA LYS A 411 1.42 -7.73 -24.01
C LYS A 411 2.91 -7.44 -24.04
N THR A 412 3.46 -6.97 -25.17
CA THR A 412 4.90 -6.73 -25.33
C THR A 412 5.18 -5.28 -25.69
N LEU A 413 6.17 -4.67 -25.03
CA LEU A 413 6.59 -3.28 -25.24
C LEU A 413 8.05 -3.24 -25.69
N SER A 414 8.30 -2.79 -26.91
CA SER A 414 9.64 -2.76 -27.54
C SER A 414 10.15 -1.31 -27.70
N TYR A 415 11.40 -1.07 -27.27
CA TYR A 415 12.10 0.21 -27.40
C TYR A 415 13.62 0.01 -27.23
N ASN A 416 14.45 0.69 -28.05
CA ASN A 416 15.92 0.68 -27.99
C ASN A 416 16.57 -0.72 -27.80
N ASN A 417 16.19 -1.69 -28.64
CA ASN A 417 16.67 -3.08 -28.61
C ASN A 417 16.30 -3.89 -27.36
N TYR A 418 15.44 -3.37 -26.48
CA TYR A 418 14.91 -4.07 -25.31
C TYR A 418 13.40 -4.28 -25.42
N VAL A 419 12.91 -5.34 -24.76
CA VAL A 419 11.48 -5.69 -24.77
C VAL A 419 11.01 -6.11 -23.37
N LEU A 420 9.97 -5.45 -22.85
CA LEU A 420 9.16 -5.98 -21.74
C LEU A 420 8.10 -6.92 -22.30
N VAL A 421 7.95 -8.10 -21.70
CA VAL A 421 6.88 -9.06 -21.96
C VAL A 421 6.04 -9.17 -20.69
N VAL A 422 4.82 -8.67 -20.73
CA VAL A 422 3.83 -8.77 -19.65
C VAL A 422 2.95 -9.99 -19.87
N ARG A 423 2.79 -10.81 -18.82
CA ARG A 423 1.93 -12.00 -18.77
C ARG A 423 1.07 -11.96 -17.50
N PRO A 424 -0.25 -11.73 -17.61
CA PRO A 424 -1.19 -11.87 -16.49
C PRO A 424 -1.22 -13.31 -16.00
N GLN A 425 -1.15 -13.52 -14.68
CA GLN A 425 -1.17 -14.86 -14.08
C GLN A 425 -2.56 -15.23 -13.52
N GLN A 426 -3.42 -14.25 -13.22
CA GLN A 426 -4.75 -14.47 -12.59
C GLN A 426 -5.96 -13.95 -13.38
N LYS A 427 -5.76 -13.06 -14.35
CA LYS A 427 -6.82 -12.49 -15.19
C LYS A 427 -6.53 -12.78 -16.67
N ALA A 428 -7.49 -12.56 -17.56
CA ALA A 428 -7.31 -12.75 -19.00
C ALA A 428 -6.48 -11.65 -19.69
N ILE A 429 -6.45 -10.44 -19.11
CA ILE A 429 -5.77 -9.26 -19.67
C ILE A 429 -4.88 -8.58 -18.62
N SER A 430 -3.92 -7.79 -19.08
CA SER A 430 -3.02 -7.01 -18.23
C SER A 430 -3.67 -5.68 -17.84
N TYR A 431 -3.83 -5.46 -16.54
CA TYR A 431 -4.38 -4.26 -15.90
C TYR A 431 -3.29 -3.24 -15.53
N LEU A 432 -2.02 -3.59 -15.69
CA LEU A 432 -0.91 -2.64 -15.54
C LEU A 432 -1.08 -1.41 -16.45
N SER A 433 -0.92 -0.22 -15.84
CA SER A 433 -0.95 1.06 -16.55
C SER A 433 0.10 1.10 -17.65
N GLU A 434 -0.34 1.39 -18.88
CA GLU A 434 0.56 1.52 -20.02
C GLU A 434 1.57 2.65 -19.81
N THR A 435 1.20 3.74 -19.12
CA THR A 435 2.11 4.83 -18.76
C THR A 435 3.27 4.34 -17.88
N SER A 436 3.01 3.42 -16.94
CA SER A 436 4.05 2.83 -16.09
C SER A 436 4.93 1.85 -16.86
N LEU A 437 4.34 1.04 -17.74
CA LEU A 437 5.07 0.11 -18.60
C LEU A 437 5.96 0.84 -19.62
N VAL A 438 5.45 1.91 -20.24
CA VAL A 438 6.19 2.80 -21.15
C VAL A 438 7.33 3.51 -20.41
N ARG A 439 7.09 4.01 -19.18
CA ARG A 439 8.15 4.59 -18.33
C ARG A 439 9.26 3.57 -18.03
N THR A 440 8.89 2.34 -17.69
CA THR A 440 9.84 1.27 -17.33
C THR A 440 10.69 0.82 -18.53
N ILE A 441 10.10 0.60 -19.73
CA ILE A 441 10.94 0.22 -20.88
C ILE A 441 11.81 1.38 -21.38
N LYS A 442 11.37 2.63 -21.21
CA LYS A 442 12.18 3.82 -21.56
C LYS A 442 13.26 4.16 -20.53
N SER A 443 13.24 3.59 -19.32
CA SER A 443 14.30 3.72 -18.32
C SER A 443 15.40 2.65 -18.46
N VAL A 444 15.22 1.64 -19.32
CA VAL A 444 16.25 0.62 -19.58
C VAL A 444 17.45 1.27 -20.26
N ALA A 445 18.60 1.23 -19.58
CA ALA A 445 19.87 1.76 -20.06
C ALA A 445 21.01 0.76 -19.80
N PRO A 446 22.01 0.64 -20.69
CA PRO A 446 23.20 -0.18 -20.43
C PRO A 446 23.91 0.24 -19.13
N SER A 447 24.21 -0.72 -18.26
CA SER A 447 24.88 -0.47 -16.98
C SER A 447 25.72 -1.68 -16.59
N SER A 448 27.03 -1.49 -16.46
CA SER A 448 27.98 -2.50 -15.97
C SER A 448 28.09 -2.51 -14.43
N GLU A 449 27.12 -1.96 -13.71
CA GLU A 449 27.14 -1.96 -12.25
C GLU A 449 26.59 -3.27 -11.69
N GLU A 450 27.28 -3.83 -10.69
CA GLU A 450 26.84 -5.03 -10.00
C GLU A 450 25.57 -4.78 -9.15
N ARG A 451 24.85 -5.86 -8.85
CA ARG A 451 23.65 -5.87 -8.01
C ARG A 451 24.01 -5.40 -6.59
N ARG A 452 23.53 -4.21 -6.20
CA ARG A 452 23.73 -3.59 -4.87
C ARG A 452 22.40 -3.52 -4.09
N PRO A 453 22.33 -4.05 -2.86
CA PRO A 453 23.19 -5.10 -2.30
C PRO A 453 23.06 -6.38 -3.15
N LYS A 454 23.72 -7.48 -2.76
CA LYS A 454 23.61 -8.74 -3.52
C LYS A 454 22.13 -9.15 -3.70
N SER A 455 21.68 -9.24 -4.95
CA SER A 455 20.28 -9.44 -5.38
C SER A 455 19.24 -8.40 -4.90
N GLY A 456 19.69 -7.21 -4.48
CA GLY A 456 18.84 -6.07 -4.16
C GLY A 456 18.70 -5.07 -5.32
N ALA A 457 18.38 -3.83 -4.98
CA ALA A 457 18.23 -2.69 -5.89
C ALA A 457 18.53 -1.38 -5.14
N THR A 458 18.69 -0.25 -5.83
CA THR A 458 18.80 1.07 -5.18
C THR A 458 17.45 1.78 -5.28
N PHE A 459 16.88 2.23 -4.15
CA PHE A 459 15.69 3.09 -4.16
C PHE A 459 16.09 4.54 -4.36
N VAL A 460 15.36 5.25 -5.23
CA VAL A 460 15.65 6.63 -5.64
C VAL A 460 14.39 7.48 -5.49
N THR A 461 14.50 8.62 -4.80
CA THR A 461 13.45 9.66 -4.74
C THR A 461 13.97 10.95 -5.37
N PRO A 462 13.71 11.21 -6.68
CA PRO A 462 14.18 12.43 -7.34
C PRO A 462 13.59 13.71 -6.74
N GLU A 463 12.29 13.68 -6.36
CA GLU A 463 11.58 14.85 -5.82
C GLU A 463 12.21 15.39 -4.51
N TYR A 464 12.85 14.51 -3.74
CA TYR A 464 13.48 14.84 -2.46
C TYR A 464 15.01 14.67 -2.48
N GLY A 465 15.61 14.46 -3.65
CA GLY A 465 17.06 14.44 -3.83
C GLY A 465 17.82 13.42 -2.97
N TYR A 466 17.31 12.18 -2.81
CA TYR A 466 18.04 11.12 -2.09
C TYR A 466 17.83 9.70 -2.65
N GLN A 467 18.78 8.82 -2.33
CA GLN A 467 18.78 7.39 -2.68
C GLN A 467 19.34 6.53 -1.53
N PHE A 468 19.02 5.23 -1.50
CA PHE A 468 19.66 4.23 -0.63
C PHE A 468 19.51 2.80 -1.16
N ASP A 469 20.36 1.89 -0.71
CA ASP A 469 20.33 0.48 -1.14
C ASP A 469 19.27 -0.36 -0.39
N VAL A 470 18.55 -1.16 -1.16
CA VAL A 470 17.38 -1.96 -0.76
C VAL A 470 17.70 -3.45 -0.92
N VAL A 471 17.60 -4.22 0.17
CA VAL A 471 17.88 -5.67 0.16
C VAL A 471 16.82 -6.44 -0.64
N GLY A 472 17.22 -7.46 -1.40
CA GLY A 472 16.27 -8.32 -2.12
C GLY A 472 15.28 -9.03 -1.18
N GLY A 473 13.99 -8.97 -1.48
CA GLY A 473 12.92 -9.51 -0.62
C GLY A 473 12.43 -8.57 0.49
N SER A 474 13.03 -7.38 0.62
CA SER A 474 12.54 -6.32 1.50
C SER A 474 11.31 -5.59 0.91
N ARG A 475 10.77 -4.59 1.62
CA ARG A 475 9.66 -3.75 1.12
C ARG A 475 9.90 -2.27 1.43
N VAL A 476 9.81 -1.41 0.42
CA VAL A 476 9.69 0.05 0.57
C VAL A 476 8.26 0.47 0.21
N VAL A 477 7.65 1.25 1.08
CA VAL A 477 6.39 1.98 0.84
C VAL A 477 6.77 3.44 0.59
N SER A 478 6.54 3.91 -0.63
CA SER A 478 6.88 5.25 -1.08
C SER A 478 5.74 5.81 -1.93
N THR A 479 5.08 6.86 -1.42
CA THR A 479 3.96 7.52 -2.06
C THR A 479 3.97 9.02 -1.79
N LYS A 480 3.30 9.80 -2.66
CA LYS A 480 3.04 11.23 -2.49
C LYS A 480 1.78 11.51 -1.64
N LEU A 481 1.01 10.47 -1.31
CA LEU A 481 -0.17 10.59 -0.47
C LEU A 481 0.24 10.63 1.01
N GLY A 482 -0.26 11.63 1.73
CA GLY A 482 0.21 11.99 3.07
C GLY A 482 1.53 12.78 3.01
N ASN A 483 2.24 12.88 4.15
CA ASN A 483 3.39 13.77 4.33
C ASN A 483 4.69 13.32 3.62
N GLY A 484 4.61 12.63 2.48
CA GLY A 484 5.77 12.16 1.71
C GLY A 484 6.66 11.13 2.42
N THR A 485 6.18 10.55 3.53
CA THR A 485 6.97 9.66 4.40
C THR A 485 7.27 8.34 3.68
N VAL A 486 8.55 8.02 3.51
CA VAL A 486 8.98 6.72 2.99
C VAL A 486 9.24 5.75 4.15
N VAL A 487 8.68 4.55 4.07
CA VAL A 487 8.87 3.50 5.08
C VAL A 487 9.52 2.28 4.44
N TYR A 488 10.66 1.84 4.98
CA TYR A 488 11.45 0.71 4.49
C TYR A 488 11.58 -0.36 5.56
N ALA A 489 11.20 -1.60 5.23
CA ALA A 489 11.37 -2.78 6.07
C ALA A 489 12.41 -3.72 5.42
N PRO A 490 13.69 -3.71 5.87
CA PRO A 490 14.77 -4.50 5.26
C PRO A 490 14.54 -6.02 5.26
N GLN A 491 13.76 -6.54 6.23
CA GLN A 491 13.40 -7.96 6.33
C GLN A 491 12.06 -8.28 5.62
N GLY A 492 11.52 -7.32 4.87
CA GLY A 492 10.24 -7.44 4.16
C GLY A 492 9.03 -7.34 5.09
N ILE A 493 7.89 -7.82 4.60
CA ILE A 493 6.69 -8.05 5.40
C ILE A 493 6.33 -9.54 5.23
N PRO A 494 5.88 -10.25 6.29
CA PRO A 494 5.58 -11.67 6.22
C PRO A 494 4.61 -12.00 5.07
N ALA A 495 4.96 -13.01 4.27
CA ALA A 495 4.20 -13.39 3.07
C ALA A 495 2.79 -13.95 3.36
N ASP A 496 2.47 -14.19 4.63
CA ASP A 496 1.16 -14.62 5.11
C ASP A 496 0.64 -13.63 6.17
N PRO A 497 -0.16 -12.62 5.79
CA PRO A 497 -0.68 -11.62 6.73
C PRO A 497 -1.75 -12.17 7.68
N SER A 498 -2.15 -13.45 7.56
CA SER A 498 -3.04 -14.09 8.55
C SER A 498 -2.28 -14.62 9.77
N LYS A 499 -0.94 -14.73 9.68
CA LYS A 499 -0.08 -15.07 10.80
C LYS A 499 0.40 -13.80 11.49
N ALA A 500 -0.02 -13.60 12.73
CA ALA A 500 0.65 -12.67 13.64
C ALA A 500 2.09 -13.16 13.83
N VAL A 501 3.05 -12.44 13.27
CA VAL A 501 4.48 -12.62 13.55
C VAL A 501 4.79 -11.92 14.86
N SER A 502 5.60 -12.56 15.72
CA SER A 502 5.87 -12.00 17.04
C SER A 502 6.63 -10.66 16.91
N PRO A 503 6.43 -9.70 17.84
CA PRO A 503 7.17 -8.44 17.81
C PRO A 503 8.70 -8.59 17.92
N GLU A 504 9.18 -9.75 18.39
CA GLU A 504 10.60 -10.11 18.46
C GLU A 504 11.13 -10.68 17.13
N GLU A 505 10.26 -11.28 16.31
CA GLU A 505 10.55 -11.67 14.93
C GLU A 505 10.41 -10.50 13.94
N GLN A 506 9.64 -9.46 14.29
CA GLN A 506 9.48 -8.27 13.48
C GLN A 506 10.84 -7.60 13.22
N GLY A 507 11.14 -7.38 11.94
CA GLY A 507 12.40 -6.81 11.50
C GLY A 507 12.57 -5.34 11.90
N PRO A 508 13.76 -4.75 11.69
CA PRO A 508 13.93 -3.32 11.82
C PRO A 508 13.05 -2.60 10.80
N THR A 509 12.68 -1.36 11.12
CA THR A 509 11.95 -0.47 10.20
C THR A 509 12.68 0.86 10.11
N VAL A 510 12.70 1.45 8.92
CA VAL A 510 13.29 2.77 8.65
C VAL A 510 12.19 3.70 8.14
N THR A 511 12.03 4.83 8.82
CA THR A 511 11.06 5.87 8.46
C THR A 511 11.81 7.12 8.06
N ILE A 512 11.57 7.62 6.85
CA ILE A 512 12.18 8.83 6.29
C ILE A 512 11.07 9.87 6.09
N ARG A 513 11.08 10.94 6.89
CA ARG A 513 10.17 12.10 6.80
C ARG A 513 10.97 13.30 6.29
N ILE A 514 10.39 14.06 5.36
CA ILE A 514 10.97 15.30 4.85
C ILE A 514 9.96 16.42 5.05
N GLY A 515 10.43 17.58 5.50
CA GLY A 515 9.56 18.70 5.86
C GLY A 515 10.31 20.01 5.98
N LYS A 516 9.55 21.11 5.94
CA LYS A 516 10.04 22.48 6.12
C LYS A 516 9.21 23.16 7.21
N PRO A 517 9.76 24.09 8.02
CA PRO A 517 9.03 24.74 9.10
C PRO A 517 7.72 25.42 8.70
N GLU A 518 7.60 25.87 7.44
CA GLU A 518 6.40 26.54 6.92
C GLU A 518 5.25 25.58 6.60
N THR A 519 5.55 24.30 6.34
CA THR A 519 4.58 23.26 5.97
C THR A 519 4.40 22.20 7.05
N ASP A 520 5.40 22.04 7.91
CA ASP A 520 5.49 21.00 8.93
C ASP A 520 6.03 21.61 10.25
N PRO A 521 5.17 21.86 11.26
CA PRO A 521 5.58 22.47 12.52
C PRO A 521 6.41 21.55 13.43
N ASP A 522 6.60 20.27 13.07
CA ASP A 522 7.60 19.43 13.73
C ASP A 522 9.03 19.72 13.24
N CYS A 523 9.19 20.31 12.05
CA CYS A 523 10.49 20.55 11.44
C CYS A 523 11.13 21.89 11.83
N MET A 524 12.47 21.92 11.83
CA MET A 524 13.28 23.13 12.09
C MET A 524 14.15 23.47 10.87
N GLY A 525 14.54 24.75 10.75
CA GLY A 525 15.28 25.27 9.59
C GLY A 525 16.80 25.04 9.64
N SER A 526 17.32 24.53 10.76
CA SER A 526 18.76 24.30 10.98
C SER A 526 19.04 23.17 11.97
N ILE A 527 20.27 22.62 11.90
CA ILE A 527 20.79 21.65 12.87
C ILE A 527 20.84 22.24 14.29
N ALA A 528 21.08 23.55 14.43
CA ALA A 528 21.15 24.23 15.72
C ALA A 528 19.78 24.30 16.43
N GLU A 529 18.72 24.70 15.72
CA GLU A 529 17.35 24.72 16.24
C GLU A 529 16.86 23.30 16.57
N TRP A 530 17.12 22.34 15.69
CA TRP A 530 16.86 20.92 15.95
C TRP A 530 17.57 20.44 17.22
N ARG A 531 18.84 20.80 17.40
CA ARG A 531 19.60 20.42 18.59
C ARG A 531 18.97 21.00 19.86
N SER A 532 18.60 22.28 19.88
CA SER A 532 17.93 22.89 21.03
C SER A 532 16.59 22.20 21.35
N ARG A 533 15.74 21.95 20.34
CA ARG A 533 14.48 21.20 20.51
C ARG A 533 14.72 19.83 21.14
N ILE A 534 15.69 19.06 20.64
CA ILE A 534 15.96 17.71 21.12
C ILE A 534 16.64 17.70 22.50
N GLU A 535 17.46 18.70 22.83
CA GLU A 535 18.02 18.89 24.18
C GLU A 535 16.93 19.29 25.20
N GLU A 536 15.89 20.02 24.79
CA GLU A 536 14.69 20.28 25.61
C GLU A 536 13.80 19.03 25.76
N GLU A 537 13.46 18.34 24.66
CA GLU A 537 12.63 17.12 24.68
C GLU A 537 13.28 16.00 25.52
N ALA A 538 14.62 15.91 25.54
CA ALA A 538 15.36 14.94 26.34
C ALA A 538 15.24 15.12 27.86
N ALA A 539 14.75 16.25 28.35
CA ALA A 539 14.40 16.42 29.77
C ALA A 539 13.31 15.42 30.23
N ASN A 540 12.53 14.86 29.29
CA ASN A 540 11.53 13.82 29.55
C ASN A 540 12.12 12.39 29.64
N GLY A 541 13.44 12.22 29.44
CA GLY A 541 14.17 10.98 29.72
C GLY A 541 14.09 9.87 28.66
N SER A 542 13.29 10.02 27.60
CA SER A 542 13.17 9.07 26.49
C SER A 542 14.28 9.18 25.43
N ILE A 543 15.02 10.29 25.43
CA ILE A 543 16.08 10.61 24.45
C ILE A 543 17.46 10.59 25.13
N THR A 544 18.44 9.97 24.47
CA THR A 544 19.82 9.81 24.96
C THR A 544 20.84 9.93 23.82
N SER A 545 22.12 10.08 24.15
CA SER A 545 23.23 10.10 23.17
C SER A 545 23.09 11.15 22.05
N ILE A 546 22.57 12.34 22.38
CA ILE A 546 22.50 13.48 21.47
C ILE A 546 23.92 13.89 21.07
N GLN A 547 24.21 13.89 19.78
CA GLN A 547 25.50 14.29 19.22
C GLN A 547 25.32 14.87 17.82
N VAL A 548 26.15 15.85 17.46
CA VAL A 548 26.30 16.29 16.08
C VAL A 548 27.53 15.58 15.50
N VAL A 549 27.37 14.95 14.34
CA VAL A 549 28.39 14.17 13.64
C VAL A 549 28.45 14.58 12.18
N ASN A 550 29.57 14.31 11.51
CA ASN A 550 29.66 14.42 10.07
C ASN A 550 29.45 13.03 9.43
N LEU A 551 28.47 12.92 8.53
CA LEU A 551 28.19 11.70 7.75
C LEU A 551 28.29 12.06 6.26
N LYS A 552 29.16 11.35 5.53
CA LYS A 552 29.45 11.58 4.09
C LYS A 552 29.68 13.07 3.72
N GLY A 553 30.36 13.83 4.59
CA GLY A 553 30.64 15.25 4.39
C GLY A 553 29.58 16.20 4.96
N GLN A 554 28.36 15.73 5.24
CA GLN A 554 27.25 16.55 5.73
C GLN A 554 27.14 16.55 7.26
N GLU A 555 26.67 17.67 7.83
CA GLU A 555 26.35 17.75 9.25
C GLU A 555 25.03 17.04 9.55
N CYS A 556 25.05 16.18 10.57
CA CYS A 556 23.92 15.38 11.00
C CYS A 556 23.80 15.46 12.53
N LEU A 557 22.63 15.86 13.03
CA LEU A 557 22.25 15.60 14.43
C LEU A 557 21.80 14.14 14.53
N THR A 558 22.27 13.40 15.53
CA THR A 558 21.80 12.05 15.80
C THR A 558 21.63 11.79 17.30
N PHE A 559 20.63 11.00 17.64
CA PHE A 559 20.29 10.64 19.01
C PHE A 559 19.61 9.26 19.05
N MET A 560 19.61 8.65 20.23
CA MET A 560 18.88 7.42 20.53
C MET A 560 17.56 7.76 21.22
N SER A 561 16.45 7.26 20.69
CA SER A 561 15.13 7.30 21.36
C SER A 561 14.77 5.93 21.95
N LYS A 562 13.90 5.93 22.96
CA LYS A 562 13.38 4.71 23.59
C LYS A 562 11.90 4.89 23.95
N GLU A 563 11.06 3.97 23.52
CA GLU A 563 9.60 4.10 23.56
C GLU A 563 8.92 2.75 23.86
N MET A 564 7.78 2.78 24.55
CA MET A 564 6.91 1.60 24.74
C MET A 564 5.77 1.66 23.72
N GLN A 565 5.92 0.97 22.60
CA GLN A 565 4.92 0.96 21.53
C GLN A 565 3.95 -0.21 21.73
N GLU A 566 2.66 0.02 21.48
CA GLU A 566 1.64 -1.05 21.52
C GLU A 566 1.56 -1.73 20.16
N VAL A 567 1.91 -3.02 20.13
CA VAL A 567 2.13 -3.81 18.90
C VAL A 567 0.99 -4.81 18.65
N SER A 568 0.33 -5.25 19.71
CA SER A 568 -0.98 -5.90 19.66
C SER A 568 -1.79 -5.49 20.91
N PRO A 569 -3.10 -5.77 21.00
CA PRO A 569 -3.95 -5.25 22.08
C PRO A 569 -3.47 -5.69 23.47
N ASN A 570 -3.11 -4.71 24.31
CA ASN A 570 -2.47 -4.88 25.63
C ASN A 570 -1.02 -5.43 25.59
N GLU A 571 -0.44 -5.68 24.41
CA GLU A 571 0.95 -6.09 24.23
C GLU A 571 1.80 -4.88 23.88
N LYS A 572 2.67 -4.47 24.81
CA LYS A 572 3.57 -3.31 24.63
C LYS A 572 5.01 -3.77 24.61
N VAL A 573 5.72 -3.40 23.56
CA VAL A 573 7.12 -3.79 23.33
C VAL A 573 8.00 -2.55 23.37
N GLU A 574 9.16 -2.73 23.99
CA GLU A 574 10.15 -1.68 24.16
C GLU A 574 10.93 -1.50 22.85
N VAL A 575 10.59 -0.47 22.09
CA VAL A 575 11.23 -0.12 20.82
C VAL A 575 12.35 0.87 21.07
N ARG A 576 13.50 0.60 20.46
CA ARG A 576 14.66 1.49 20.45
C ARG A 576 14.80 2.08 19.06
N GLY A 577 14.89 3.40 18.99
CA GLY A 577 15.12 4.15 17.76
C GLY A 577 16.50 4.80 17.75
N LYS A 578 17.09 4.96 16.57
CA LYS A 578 18.17 5.92 16.31
C LYS A 578 17.69 6.87 15.23
N VAL A 579 17.73 8.16 15.53
CA VAL A 579 17.32 9.23 14.61
C VAL A 579 18.56 9.89 14.04
N PHE A 580 18.49 10.23 12.76
CA PHE A 580 19.47 11.02 12.01
C PHE A 580 18.72 12.17 11.38
N ILE A 581 19.12 13.40 11.67
CA ILE A 581 18.51 14.61 11.13
C ILE A 581 19.59 15.36 10.35
N PHE A 582 19.34 15.49 9.05
CA PHE A 582 20.08 16.34 8.13
C PHE A 582 19.23 17.58 7.85
N VAL A 583 19.88 18.73 7.62
CA VAL A 583 19.18 19.92 7.11
C VAL A 583 19.95 20.48 5.92
N ARG A 584 19.28 20.60 4.79
CA ARG A 584 19.77 21.23 3.56
C ARG A 584 18.82 22.35 3.17
N ASP A 585 19.31 23.57 2.99
CA ASP A 585 18.56 24.68 2.40
C ASP A 585 17.20 24.98 3.10
N GLY A 586 17.18 24.84 4.43
CA GLY A 586 15.99 24.98 5.29
C GLY A 586 15.07 23.75 5.36
N VAL A 587 15.37 22.70 4.59
CA VAL A 587 14.61 21.45 4.51
C VAL A 587 15.20 20.41 5.44
N THR A 588 14.37 19.89 6.35
CA THR A 588 14.72 18.75 7.20
C THR A 588 14.59 17.44 6.42
N THR A 589 15.58 16.57 6.54
CA THR A 589 15.46 15.13 6.27
C THR A 589 15.70 14.35 7.57
N LEU A 590 14.63 13.75 8.10
CA LEU A 590 14.66 12.95 9.32
C LEU A 590 14.56 11.47 8.96
N VAL A 591 15.57 10.70 9.36
CA VAL A 591 15.65 9.25 9.18
C VAL A 591 15.64 8.57 10.55
N ARG A 592 14.59 7.80 10.85
CA ARG A 592 14.40 7.08 12.12
C ARG A 592 14.52 5.57 11.86
N TRP A 593 15.59 4.94 12.34
CA TRP A 593 15.79 3.49 12.32
C TRP A 593 15.33 2.87 13.63
N GLU A 594 14.44 1.89 13.60
CA GLU A 594 13.80 1.31 14.78
C GLU A 594 13.88 -0.22 14.81
N SER A 595 13.95 -0.79 16.03
CA SER A 595 13.73 -2.22 16.27
C SER A 595 13.40 -2.48 17.75
N ALA A 596 12.78 -3.62 18.07
CA ALA A 596 12.57 -4.05 19.44
C ALA A 596 13.92 -4.17 20.18
N THR A 597 14.02 -3.64 21.40
CA THR A 597 15.29 -3.44 22.14
C THR A 597 16.12 -4.72 22.25
N GLY A 598 15.49 -5.87 22.47
CA GLY A 598 16.15 -7.17 22.54
C GLY A 598 16.87 -7.57 21.23
N THR A 599 16.37 -7.10 20.08
CA THR A 599 16.94 -7.40 18.76
C THR A 599 17.92 -6.34 18.24
N TRP A 600 18.02 -5.15 18.87
CA TRP A 600 18.80 -4.02 18.35
C TRP A 600 20.20 -4.40 17.84
N ARG A 601 20.96 -5.17 18.64
CA ARG A 601 22.34 -5.60 18.30
C ARG A 601 22.42 -6.60 17.13
N LYS A 602 21.34 -7.28 16.78
CA LYS A 602 21.25 -8.16 15.61
C LYS A 602 21.27 -7.35 14.31
N TYR A 603 20.56 -6.22 14.31
CA TYR A 603 20.31 -5.38 13.13
C TYR A 603 21.19 -4.12 13.07
N GLU A 604 22.07 -3.89 14.04
CA GLU A 604 23.01 -2.77 14.08
C GLU A 604 23.94 -2.74 12.85
N ARG A 605 24.31 -3.91 12.30
CA ARG A 605 25.04 -4.03 11.03
C ARG A 605 24.19 -3.62 9.81
N ASP A 606 22.89 -3.93 9.82
CA ASP A 606 21.98 -3.61 8.72
C ASP A 606 21.71 -2.09 8.70
N MET A 607 21.65 -1.47 9.87
CA MET A 607 21.61 -0.01 10.06
C MET A 607 22.87 0.65 9.49
N ASP A 608 24.06 0.17 9.86
CA ASP A 608 25.32 0.72 9.35
C ASP A 608 25.45 0.53 7.82
N ALA A 609 24.95 -0.58 7.27
CA ALA A 609 24.91 -0.82 5.83
C ALA A 609 23.94 0.13 5.10
N PHE A 610 22.75 0.36 5.66
CA PHE A 610 21.80 1.35 5.15
C PHE A 610 22.38 2.78 5.18
N LEU A 611 23.03 3.18 6.28
CA LEU A 611 23.67 4.50 6.38
C LEU A 611 24.88 4.64 5.45
N ALA A 612 25.60 3.55 5.20
CA ALA A 612 26.68 3.50 4.22
C ALA A 612 26.18 3.60 2.76
N SER A 613 24.92 3.25 2.47
CA SER A 613 24.31 3.40 1.15
C SER A 613 23.44 4.65 0.99
N PHE A 614 22.93 5.24 2.07
CA PHE A 614 22.13 6.45 2.03
C PHE A 614 22.95 7.64 1.50
N GLU A 615 22.45 8.29 0.46
CA GLU A 615 23.10 9.40 -0.23
C GLU A 615 22.09 10.44 -0.66
N PHE A 616 22.44 11.71 -0.49
CA PHE A 616 21.75 12.78 -1.19
C PHE A 616 22.24 12.83 -2.62
N ILE A 617 21.31 12.98 -3.55
CA ILE A 617 21.57 13.23 -4.96
C ILE A 617 21.94 14.72 -5.06
N GLU A 618 23.03 15.03 -5.77
CA GLU A 618 23.35 16.40 -6.15
C GLU A 618 22.36 16.88 -7.22
N ASP A 619 21.84 18.09 -7.08
CA ASP A 619 20.81 18.62 -7.97
C ASP A 619 21.30 18.66 -9.43
N SER A 620 20.69 17.84 -10.29
CA SER A 620 20.96 17.84 -11.73
C SER A 620 20.37 19.11 -12.35
N ALA A 621 21.24 20.11 -12.53
CA ALA A 621 20.92 21.47 -13.00
C ALA A 621 20.34 21.54 -14.43
#